data_AF-A0A645CA28-F1
#
_entry.id   AF-A0A645CA28-F1
#
_cell.length_a   1.000
_cell.length_b   1.000
_cell.length_c   1.000
_cell.angle_alpha   90.00
_cell.angle_beta   90.00
_cell.angle_gamma   90.00
#
_symmetry.space_group_name_H-M   'P 1'
#
loop_
_entity.id
_entity.type
_entity.pdbx_description
1 polymer ?
#
loop_
_entity_poly.entity_id
_entity_poly.type
_entity_poly.pdbx_seq_one_letter_code
_entity_poly.pdbx_strand_id
1 'polypeptide(L)'
;MDFLNNKGLADRIGEHPNLANIEQHLSFYTYTFTIDLSKVGKDGDIELSNEEKCERVVQLLEVIKVLNRNIRGRQENLSPLFAVGGIYDIANPFFLGRIKLNSCQNGYSINSNAIKDVVDSTFLGKNLKDFTLVGITDGVFNNKEEFETILPEKVLSVDKFFNGLIVGVKEYYGV
;
A
#
# COMPACT_ATOMS: atom_id res chain seq x y z
N MET A 1 -3.40 2.12 -28.02
CA MET A 1 -4.76 2.55 -28.41
C MET A 1 -5.53 1.28 -28.63
N ASP A 2 -6.29 0.85 -27.63
CA ASP A 2 -7.04 -0.40 -27.67
C ASP A 2 -8.51 -0.08 -27.95
N PHE A 3 -9.14 -0.83 -28.85
CA PHE A 3 -10.53 -0.63 -29.23
C PHE A 3 -11.37 -1.85 -28.86
N LEU A 4 -12.54 -1.60 -28.26
CA LEU A 4 -13.61 -2.59 -28.19
C LEU A 4 -14.51 -2.40 -29.41
N ASN A 5 -14.97 -3.52 -29.97
CA ASN A 5 -16.02 -3.50 -30.97
C ASN A 5 -17.07 -4.56 -30.64
N ASN A 6 -18.29 -4.32 -31.10
CA ASN A 6 -19.39 -5.28 -31.03
C ASN A 6 -19.59 -6.04 -32.36
N LYS A 7 -18.53 -6.23 -33.16
CA LYS A 7 -18.63 -6.78 -34.54
C LYS A 7 -19.41 -8.09 -34.61
N GLY A 8 -19.10 -9.03 -33.71
CA GLY A 8 -19.80 -10.31 -33.69
C GLY A 8 -21.29 -10.24 -33.38
N LEU A 9 -21.80 -9.14 -32.80
CA LEU A 9 -23.22 -8.89 -32.61
C LEU A 9 -23.81 -8.09 -33.78
N ALA A 10 -23.08 -7.10 -34.29
CA ALA A 10 -23.50 -6.26 -35.41
C ALA A 10 -23.69 -7.07 -36.70
N ASP A 11 -22.78 -8.01 -36.99
CA ASP A 11 -22.85 -8.91 -38.15
C ASP A 11 -24.13 -9.79 -38.14
N ARG A 12 -24.70 -10.08 -36.96
CA ARG A 12 -25.91 -10.92 -36.83
C ARG A 12 -27.19 -10.19 -37.21
N ILE A 13 -27.18 -8.86 -37.12
CA ILE A 13 -28.34 -8.02 -37.41
C ILE A 13 -28.13 -7.16 -38.66
N GLY A 14 -27.00 -7.33 -39.36
CA GLY A 14 -26.67 -6.59 -40.58
C GLY A 14 -26.32 -5.11 -40.34
N GLU A 15 -25.93 -4.76 -39.11
CA GLU A 15 -25.60 -3.38 -38.72
C GLU A 15 -24.11 -3.11 -38.72
N HIS A 16 -23.74 -1.83 -38.73
CA HIS A 16 -22.34 -1.42 -38.59
C HIS A 16 -21.85 -1.57 -37.15
N PRO A 17 -20.63 -2.10 -36.94
CA PRO A 17 -20.07 -2.23 -35.60
C PRO A 17 -19.77 -0.86 -34.99
N ASN A 18 -20.14 -0.70 -33.73
CA ASN A 18 -19.75 0.43 -32.89
C ASN A 18 -18.32 0.21 -32.38
N LEU A 19 -17.49 1.24 -32.53
CA LEU A 19 -16.14 1.29 -31.98
C LEU A 19 -16.16 2.10 -30.68
N ALA A 20 -15.70 1.48 -29.60
CA ALA A 20 -15.44 2.17 -28.34
C ALA A 20 -13.93 2.23 -28.12
N ASN A 21 -13.42 3.44 -27.89
CA ASN A 21 -12.02 3.62 -27.53
C ASN A 21 -11.83 3.21 -26.05
N ILE A 22 -10.82 2.39 -25.77
CA ILE A 22 -10.39 2.14 -24.40
C ILE A 22 -9.28 3.14 -24.08
N GLU A 23 -9.61 4.16 -23.32
CA GLU A 23 -8.59 4.97 -22.64
C GLU A 23 -8.06 4.18 -21.44
N GLN A 24 -6.83 3.68 -21.55
CA GLN A 24 -6.09 3.11 -20.43
C GLN A 24 -5.30 4.22 -19.75
N HIS A 25 -5.78 4.69 -18.60
CA HIS A 25 -4.98 5.52 -17.71
C HIS A 25 -4.20 4.60 -16.76
N LEU A 26 -2.90 4.48 -16.99
CA LEU A 26 -1.98 3.94 -15.98
C LEU A 26 -1.71 5.05 -14.97
N SER A 27 -2.15 4.87 -13.74
CA SER A 27 -1.96 5.84 -12.67
C SER A 27 -1.61 5.10 -11.39
N PHE A 28 -0.69 5.67 -10.62
CA PHE A 28 -0.40 5.18 -9.30
C PHE A 28 -1.53 5.59 -8.35
N TYR A 29 -1.93 4.67 -7.50
CA TYR A 29 -2.90 4.92 -6.44
C TYR A 29 -2.18 4.97 -5.09
N THR A 30 -2.70 5.78 -4.18
CA THR A 30 -2.26 5.83 -2.79
C THR A 30 -3.43 5.47 -1.90
N TYR A 31 -3.19 4.57 -0.94
CA TYR A 31 -4.11 4.23 0.13
C TYR A 31 -3.34 4.25 1.46
N THR A 32 -4.07 4.45 2.55
CA THR A 32 -3.51 4.49 3.91
C THR A 32 -4.33 3.59 4.80
N PHE A 33 -3.65 2.71 5.53
CA PHE A 33 -4.27 1.84 6.53
C PHE A 33 -3.79 2.26 7.92
N THR A 34 -4.68 2.17 8.89
CA THR A 34 -4.35 2.34 10.31
C THR A 34 -5.17 1.30 11.06
N ILE A 35 -4.48 0.41 11.74
CA ILE A 35 -5.07 -0.72 12.45
C ILE A 35 -4.80 -0.51 13.93
N ASP A 36 -5.86 -0.27 14.71
CA ASP A 36 -5.76 -0.25 16.16
C ASP A 36 -5.79 -1.69 16.69
N LEU A 37 -4.60 -2.26 16.90
CA LEU A 37 -4.44 -3.64 17.39
C LEU A 37 -5.14 -3.86 18.75
N SER A 38 -5.30 -2.81 19.56
CA SER A 38 -5.96 -2.93 20.87
C SER A 38 -7.48 -3.17 20.77
N LYS A 39 -8.06 -2.90 19.59
CA LYS A 39 -9.50 -2.99 19.29
C LYS A 39 -9.87 -4.18 18.42
N VAL A 40 -8.89 -4.82 17.77
CA VAL A 40 -9.16 -6.00 16.94
C VAL A 40 -9.74 -7.13 17.79
N GLY A 41 -10.81 -7.75 17.30
CA GLY A 41 -11.45 -8.89 17.97
C GLY A 41 -12.20 -8.55 19.26
N LYS A 42 -12.56 -7.27 19.47
CA LYS A 42 -13.40 -6.81 20.59
C LYS A 42 -14.71 -6.24 20.08
N ASP A 43 -15.84 -6.80 20.53
CA ASP A 43 -17.19 -6.33 20.21
C ASP A 43 -18.13 -6.53 21.41
N GLY A 44 -18.41 -5.46 22.16
CA GLY A 44 -19.14 -5.54 23.42
C GLY A 44 -18.41 -6.44 24.44
N ASP A 45 -19.10 -7.48 24.91
CA ASP A 45 -18.56 -8.49 25.83
C ASP A 45 -17.76 -9.60 25.11
N ILE A 46 -17.72 -9.59 23.78
CA ILE A 46 -16.96 -10.56 23.00
C ILE A 46 -15.52 -10.09 22.88
N GLU A 47 -14.58 -10.92 23.34
CA GLU A 47 -13.15 -10.75 23.14
C GLU A 47 -12.52 -12.06 22.65
N LEU A 48 -11.90 -12.00 21.46
CA LEU A 48 -11.20 -13.15 20.86
C LEU A 48 -9.84 -13.39 21.51
N SER A 49 -9.28 -14.59 21.29
CA SER A 49 -7.93 -14.91 21.76
C SER A 49 -6.86 -14.06 21.04
N ASN A 50 -5.67 -13.94 21.64
CA ASN A 50 -4.56 -13.22 21.01
C ASN A 50 -4.10 -13.90 19.70
N GLU A 51 -4.17 -15.23 19.64
CA GLU A 51 -3.87 -16.02 18.46
C GLU A 51 -4.84 -15.68 17.32
N GLU A 52 -6.15 -15.67 17.58
CA GLU A 52 -7.17 -15.32 16.58
C GLU A 52 -7.07 -13.86 16.12
N LYS A 53 -6.79 -12.93 17.06
CA LYS A 53 -6.56 -11.51 16.74
C LYS A 53 -5.34 -11.34 15.85
N CYS A 54 -4.23 -12.00 16.20
CA CYS A 54 -2.99 -11.98 15.43
C CYS A 54 -3.20 -12.55 14.03
N GLU A 55 -3.82 -13.72 13.92
CA GLU A 55 -4.10 -14.38 12.64
C GLU A 55 -4.91 -13.47 11.71
N ARG A 56 -5.97 -12.82 12.20
CA ARG A 56 -6.79 -11.91 11.38
C ARG A 56 -5.99 -10.73 10.83
N VAL A 57 -5.12 -10.13 11.64
CA VAL A 57 -4.29 -9.00 11.20
C VAL A 57 -3.23 -9.47 10.22
N VAL A 58 -2.60 -10.62 10.46
CA VAL A 58 -1.62 -11.21 9.53
C VAL A 58 -2.27 -11.52 8.18
N GLN A 59 -3.45 -12.14 8.16
CA GLN A 59 -4.21 -12.39 6.94
C GLN A 59 -4.53 -11.10 6.18
N LEU A 60 -4.93 -10.03 6.88
CA LEU A 60 -5.15 -8.73 6.26
C LEU A 60 -3.87 -8.17 5.61
N LEU A 61 -2.73 -8.25 6.31
CA LEU A 61 -1.43 -7.81 5.76
C LEU A 61 -1.02 -8.63 4.53
N GLU A 62 -1.24 -9.95 4.54
CA GLU A 62 -0.98 -10.81 3.38
C GLU A 62 -1.88 -10.46 2.18
N VAL A 63 -3.17 -10.18 2.42
CA VAL A 63 -4.10 -9.75 1.37
C VAL A 63 -3.69 -8.40 0.76
N ILE A 64 -3.20 -7.46 1.58
CA ILE A 64 -2.76 -6.15 1.08
C ILE A 64 -1.58 -6.29 0.10
N LYS A 65 -0.64 -7.21 0.33
CA LYS A 65 0.50 -7.45 -0.58
C LYS A 65 0.06 -7.78 -2.01
N VAL A 66 -1.05 -8.49 -2.15
CA VAL A 66 -1.60 -8.96 -3.42
C VAL A 66 -2.95 -8.30 -3.74
N LEU A 67 -3.19 -7.11 -3.21
CA LEU A 67 -4.47 -6.43 -3.34
C LEU A 67 -4.81 -6.21 -4.82
N ASN A 68 -5.97 -6.71 -5.23
CA ASN A 68 -6.50 -6.55 -6.58
C ASN A 68 -7.94 -6.08 -6.49
N ARG A 69 -8.37 -5.31 -7.49
CA ARG A 69 -9.73 -4.78 -7.56
C ARG A 69 -10.38 -5.16 -8.88
N ASN A 70 -11.58 -5.73 -8.80
CA ASN A 70 -12.40 -6.02 -9.99
C ASN A 70 -13.47 -4.93 -10.15
N ILE A 71 -13.48 -4.25 -11.30
CA ILE A 71 -14.47 -3.20 -11.61
C ILE A 71 -14.86 -3.30 -13.07
N ARG A 72 -16.18 -3.37 -13.34
CA ARG A 72 -16.73 -3.31 -14.71
C ARG A 72 -16.00 -4.25 -15.70
N GLY A 73 -15.69 -5.47 -15.26
CA GLY A 73 -15.01 -6.49 -16.07
C GLY A 73 -13.50 -6.31 -16.24
N ARG A 74 -12.87 -5.36 -15.53
CA ARG A 74 -11.41 -5.18 -15.48
C ARG A 74 -10.86 -5.61 -14.12
N GLN A 75 -9.68 -6.19 -14.14
CA GLN A 75 -8.87 -6.45 -12.95
C GLN A 75 -7.76 -5.40 -12.88
N GLU A 76 -7.75 -4.62 -11.81
CA GLU A 76 -6.75 -3.60 -11.52
C GLU A 76 -5.83 -4.10 -10.40
N ASN A 77 -4.52 -4.09 -10.66
CA ASN A 77 -3.53 -4.44 -9.66
C ASN A 77 -3.30 -3.26 -8.71
N LEU A 78 -3.60 -3.47 -7.43
CA LEU A 78 -3.39 -2.49 -6.35
C LEU A 78 -2.28 -2.93 -5.40
N SER A 79 -1.48 -3.95 -5.75
CA SER A 79 -0.32 -4.38 -4.97
C SER A 79 0.63 -3.20 -4.75
N PRO A 80 1.11 -2.96 -3.51
CA PRO A 80 2.01 -1.85 -3.22
C PRO A 80 3.29 -1.93 -4.06
N LEU A 81 3.67 -0.82 -4.68
CA LEU A 81 4.99 -0.63 -5.30
C LEU A 81 5.92 0.19 -4.40
N PHE A 82 5.33 0.94 -3.47
CA PHE A 82 5.97 1.65 -2.39
C PHE A 82 5.06 1.58 -1.16
N ALA A 83 5.65 1.36 0.00
CA ALA A 83 4.97 1.37 1.29
C ALA A 83 5.88 2.06 2.32
N VAL A 84 5.28 2.81 3.24
CA VAL A 84 5.98 3.43 4.37
C VAL A 84 5.09 3.36 5.59
N GLY A 85 5.65 3.00 6.73
CA GLY A 85 4.92 2.82 7.97
C GLY A 85 5.61 1.84 8.89
N GLY A 86 4.90 1.44 9.93
CA GLY A 86 5.45 0.64 11.02
C GLY A 86 4.40 0.36 12.08
N ILE A 87 4.85 -0.20 13.20
CA ILE A 87 4.02 -0.38 14.39
C ILE A 87 4.39 0.71 15.39
N TYR A 88 3.42 1.53 15.74
CA TYR A 88 3.59 2.69 16.62
C TYR A 88 2.76 2.51 17.88
N ASP A 89 3.13 3.23 18.94
CA ASP A 89 2.39 3.23 20.21
C ASP A 89 0.96 3.81 20.11
N ILE A 90 0.64 4.48 19.00
CA ILE A 90 -0.67 5.08 18.74
C ILE A 90 -1.15 4.73 17.34
N ALA A 91 -2.44 4.41 17.22
CA ALA A 91 -3.13 4.19 15.96
C ALA A 91 -3.42 5.52 15.24
N ASN A 92 -2.37 6.25 14.86
CA ASN A 92 -2.45 7.52 14.14
C ASN A 92 -1.95 7.35 12.68
N PRO A 93 -2.68 7.85 11.68
CA PRO A 93 -2.29 7.71 10.27
C PRO A 93 -1.18 8.72 9.88
N PHE A 94 0.04 8.55 10.40
CA PHE A 94 1.16 9.51 10.25
C PHE A 94 1.47 9.92 8.81
N PHE A 95 1.30 9.02 7.84
CA PHE A 95 1.62 9.26 6.43
C PHE A 95 0.39 9.60 5.55
N LEU A 96 -0.79 9.78 6.14
CA LEU A 96 -1.99 10.14 5.38
C LEU A 96 -1.80 11.46 4.63
N GLY A 97 -1.98 11.41 3.30
CA GLY A 97 -1.79 12.56 2.41
C GLY A 97 -0.34 13.02 2.25
N ARG A 98 0.64 12.24 2.72
CA ARG A 98 2.08 12.58 2.64
C ARG A 98 2.80 11.95 1.45
N ILE A 99 2.19 10.94 0.82
CA ILE A 99 2.71 10.33 -0.41
C ILE A 99 2.36 11.22 -1.59
N LYS A 100 3.37 11.78 -2.25
CA LYS A 100 3.22 12.57 -3.48
C LYS A 100 4.14 12.03 -4.55
N LEU A 101 3.56 11.75 -5.71
CA LEU A 101 4.28 11.31 -6.90
C LEU A 101 4.76 12.53 -7.68
N ASN A 102 6.03 12.57 -8.01
CA ASN A 102 6.61 13.52 -8.93
C ASN A 102 6.89 12.80 -10.26
N SER A 103 6.45 13.38 -11.37
CA SER A 103 6.73 12.88 -12.71
C SER A 103 7.88 13.67 -13.33
N CYS A 104 8.90 12.97 -13.79
CA CYS A 104 10.03 13.54 -14.52
C CYS A 104 10.12 12.90 -15.92
N GLN A 105 10.92 13.48 -16.82
CA GLN A 105 11.13 12.91 -18.17
C GLN A 105 11.68 11.46 -18.12
N ASN A 106 12.41 11.12 -17.05
CA ASN A 106 13.10 9.83 -16.89
C ASN A 106 12.33 8.84 -16.01
N GLY A 107 11.06 9.11 -15.66
CA GLY A 107 10.24 8.23 -14.83
C GLY A 107 9.65 8.93 -13.61
N TYR A 108 9.33 8.14 -12.59
CA TYR A 108 8.61 8.61 -11.41
C TYR A 108 9.50 8.63 -10.17
N SER A 109 9.25 9.59 -9.28
CA SER A 109 9.86 9.64 -7.95
C SER A 109 8.80 9.97 -6.90
N ILE A 110 9.07 9.59 -5.65
CA ILE A 110 8.20 9.93 -4.52
C ILE A 110 8.82 11.11 -3.79
N ASN A 111 8.03 12.10 -3.40
CA ASN A 111 8.50 13.23 -2.61
C ASN A 111 9.01 12.76 -1.24
N SER A 112 10.33 12.55 -1.14
CA SER A 112 11.03 12.05 0.03
C SER A 112 11.02 13.04 1.19
N ASN A 113 11.01 14.35 0.91
CA ASN A 113 10.97 15.39 1.96
C ASN A 113 9.72 15.30 2.83
N ALA A 114 8.55 15.07 2.20
CA ALA A 114 7.30 14.92 2.94
C ALA A 114 7.29 13.70 3.87
N ILE A 115 8.06 12.65 3.54
CA ILE A 115 8.24 11.45 4.35
C ILE A 115 9.27 11.72 5.45
N LYS A 116 10.39 12.36 5.10
CA LYS A 116 11.44 12.77 6.04
C LYS A 116 10.88 13.62 7.19
N ASP A 117 10.02 14.59 6.89
CA ASP A 117 9.40 15.45 7.91
C ASP A 117 8.58 14.66 8.95
N VAL A 118 7.91 13.59 8.51
CA VAL A 118 7.17 12.69 9.42
C VAL A 118 8.14 11.82 10.21
N VAL A 119 9.12 11.22 9.53
CA VAL A 119 10.11 10.32 10.13
C VAL A 119 10.95 11.02 11.19
N ASP A 120 11.36 12.27 10.97
CA ASP A 120 12.17 13.07 11.91
C ASP A 120 11.36 13.59 13.11
N SER A 121 10.02 13.45 13.08
CA SER A 121 9.17 13.87 14.19
C SER A 121 9.22 12.88 15.37
N THR A 122 8.78 13.35 16.53
CA THR A 122 8.74 12.54 17.76
C THR A 122 7.33 12.43 18.29
N PHE A 123 7.05 11.32 18.97
CA PHE A 123 5.81 11.12 19.72
C PHE A 123 6.16 10.55 21.09
N LEU A 124 5.70 11.19 22.16
CA LEU A 124 6.03 10.82 23.56
C LEU A 124 7.54 10.66 23.81
N GLY A 125 8.36 11.51 23.19
CA GLY A 125 9.83 11.46 23.32
C GLY A 125 10.51 10.33 22.54
N LYS A 126 9.75 9.48 21.84
CA LYS A 126 10.29 8.45 20.94
C LYS A 126 10.37 8.97 19.51
N ASN A 127 11.41 8.59 18.79
CA ASN A 127 11.58 8.99 17.39
C ASN A 127 10.74 8.08 16.48
N LEU A 128 9.92 8.67 15.59
CA LEU A 128 9.12 7.86 14.66
C LEU A 128 9.99 7.07 13.68
N LYS A 129 11.20 7.55 13.39
CA LYS A 129 12.23 6.85 12.62
C LYS A 129 12.56 5.47 13.17
N ASP A 130 12.47 5.27 14.48
CA ASP A 130 12.84 3.99 15.10
C ASP A 130 11.88 2.87 14.70
N PHE A 131 10.61 3.22 14.47
CA PHE A 131 9.54 2.29 14.15
C PHE A 131 9.17 2.24 12.67
N THR A 132 9.69 3.17 11.87
CA THR A 132 9.31 3.31 10.45
C THR A 132 10.19 2.48 9.54
N LEU A 133 9.57 1.70 8.67
CA LEU A 133 10.17 0.98 7.57
C LEU A 133 9.68 1.56 6.23
N VAL A 134 10.46 1.32 5.17
CA VAL A 134 10.05 1.58 3.79
C VAL A 134 10.17 0.30 2.99
N GLY A 135 9.11 -0.06 2.27
CA GLY A 135 9.10 -1.09 1.24
C GLY A 135 9.09 -0.45 -0.14
N ILE A 136 9.99 -0.84 -1.03
CA ILE A 136 10.06 -0.29 -2.38
C ILE A 136 10.34 -1.39 -3.41
N THR A 137 9.65 -1.32 -4.55
CA THR A 137 9.89 -2.21 -5.70
C THR A 137 11.00 -1.64 -6.56
N ASP A 138 12.06 -2.42 -6.77
CA ASP A 138 13.21 -2.01 -7.58
C ASP A 138 12.81 -1.72 -9.03
N GLY A 139 13.38 -0.65 -9.59
CA GLY A 139 13.13 -0.23 -10.97
C GLY A 139 11.83 0.55 -11.20
N VAL A 140 11.02 0.81 -10.16
CA VAL A 140 9.77 1.58 -10.29
C VAL A 140 9.97 3.08 -10.04
N PHE A 141 10.73 3.43 -8.99
CA PHE A 141 10.98 4.82 -8.60
C PHE A 141 12.46 5.14 -8.67
N ASN A 142 12.79 6.34 -9.16
CA ASN A 142 14.15 6.76 -9.45
C ASN A 142 14.94 7.28 -8.24
N ASN A 143 14.34 7.30 -7.05
CA ASN A 143 14.91 7.95 -5.88
C ASN A 143 14.91 7.05 -4.64
N LYS A 144 15.16 5.75 -4.83
CA LYS A 144 15.31 4.78 -3.74
C LYS A 144 16.41 5.20 -2.75
N GLU A 145 17.51 5.71 -3.28
CA GLU A 145 18.71 6.13 -2.55
C GLU A 145 18.43 7.29 -1.57
N GLU A 146 17.45 8.14 -1.89
CA GLU A 146 17.01 9.22 -0.98
C GLU A 146 16.38 8.61 0.29
N PHE A 147 15.57 7.56 0.14
CA PHE A 147 14.97 6.87 1.29
C PHE A 147 16.02 6.10 2.10
N GLU A 148 17.04 5.53 1.45
CA GLU A 148 18.15 4.85 2.13
C GLU A 148 18.97 5.83 2.99
N THR A 149 19.07 7.09 2.55
CA THR A 149 19.67 8.18 3.33
C THR A 149 18.79 8.59 4.53
N ILE A 150 17.48 8.69 4.33
CA ILE A 150 16.52 9.07 5.39
C ILE A 150 16.41 7.97 6.44
N LEU A 151 16.35 6.70 6.02
CA LEU A 151 16.10 5.51 6.83
C LEU A 151 17.16 4.42 6.53
N PRO A 152 18.41 4.60 7.01
CA PRO A 152 19.47 3.61 6.82
C PRO A 152 19.06 2.24 7.35
N GLU A 153 19.34 1.18 6.57
CA GLU A 153 19.02 -0.22 6.90
C GLU A 153 17.52 -0.55 7.05
N LYS A 154 16.62 0.42 6.82
CA LYS A 154 15.17 0.27 6.95
C LYS A 154 14.41 0.42 5.63
N VAL A 155 15.14 0.55 4.52
CA VAL A 155 14.60 0.45 3.16
C VAL A 155 14.75 -0.98 2.66
N LEU A 156 13.62 -1.61 2.39
CA LEU A 156 13.49 -3.04 2.10
C LEU A 156 12.70 -3.24 0.80
N SER A 157 12.65 -4.49 0.33
CA SER A 157 11.64 -4.87 -0.67
C SER A 157 10.24 -4.78 -0.04
N VAL A 158 9.20 -4.61 -0.87
CA VAL A 158 7.81 -4.59 -0.40
C VAL A 158 7.48 -5.84 0.41
N ASP A 159 7.89 -7.04 -0.05
CA ASP A 159 7.66 -8.28 0.71
C ASP A 159 8.30 -8.26 2.10
N LYS A 160 9.57 -7.86 2.20
CA LYS A 160 10.30 -7.76 3.47
C LYS A 160 9.69 -6.72 4.41
N PHE A 161 9.17 -5.61 3.86
CA PHE A 161 8.44 -4.60 4.64
C PHE A 161 7.21 -5.23 5.33
N PHE A 162 6.37 -5.97 4.60
CA PHE A 162 5.21 -6.62 5.19
C PHE A 162 5.59 -7.73 6.19
N ASN A 163 6.66 -8.48 5.93
CA ASN A 163 7.17 -9.47 6.90
C ASN A 163 7.60 -8.77 8.20
N GLY A 164 8.21 -7.58 8.14
CA GLY A 164 8.52 -6.77 9.31
C GLY A 164 7.26 -6.36 10.10
N LEU A 165 6.19 -5.96 9.42
CA LEU A 165 4.90 -5.67 10.07
C LEU A 165 4.30 -6.91 10.72
N ILE A 166 4.35 -8.07 10.05
CA ILE A 166 3.85 -9.35 10.59
C ILE A 166 4.58 -9.74 11.86
N VAL A 167 5.91 -9.62 11.87
CA VAL A 167 6.73 -9.88 13.08
C VAL A 167 6.30 -8.97 14.21
N GLY A 168 6.16 -7.66 13.97
CA GLY A 168 5.75 -6.74 15.03
C GLY A 168 4.30 -6.98 15.53
N VAL A 169 3.39 -7.44 14.66
CA VAL A 169 2.01 -7.80 15.06
C VAL A 169 2.03 -9.02 15.98
N LYS A 170 2.86 -10.02 15.66
CA LYS A 170 3.08 -11.20 16.49
C LYS A 170 3.65 -10.82 17.86
N GLU A 171 4.69 -9.99 17.87
CA GLU A 171 5.27 -9.44 19.10
C GLU A 171 4.24 -8.69 19.95
N TYR A 172 3.38 -7.88 19.34
CA TYR A 172 2.32 -7.14 20.05
C TYR A 172 1.33 -8.07 20.77
N TYR A 173 0.89 -9.15 20.12
CA TYR A 173 -0.05 -10.11 20.71
C TYR A 173 0.63 -11.19 21.56
N GLY A 174 1.97 -11.28 21.54
CA GLY A 174 2.75 -12.29 22.26
C GLY A 174 2.63 -13.70 21.67
N VAL A 175 2.50 -13.82 20.35
CA VAL A 175 2.29 -15.08 19.60
C VAL A 175 3.50 -15.42 18.73
#